data_AF-A0A4U3CIF1-F1
#
_entry.id   AF-A0A4U3CIF1-F1
#
_cell.length_a   1.000
_cell.length_b   1.000
_cell.length_c   1.000
_cell.angle_alpha   90.00
_cell.angle_beta   90.00
_cell.angle_gamma   90.00
#
_symmetry.space_group_name_H-M   'P 1'
#
loop_
_entity.id
_entity.type
_entity.pdbx_description
1 polymer ?
#
loop_
_entity_poly.entity_id
_entity_poly.type
_entity_poly.pdbx_seq_one_letter_code
_entity_poly.pdbx_strand_id
1 'polypeptide(L)'
;MPRRRTCLACKRPLAHPDTGRPRTYCSLSCRQRLYRKRRKQQQREEASLLAQLWATPVALRALVWAAFPHITLDVAATRDTALTELFIGPDQTDPRLRDALNPEVDWAELAAGGACWMNCPYRRDLLPRFLAKAVATTAHCDVIGLIPCKPTERWWITWVRDAGARWEAIPGRVAFDHPDGTPGRSAPMGVALVHWPARIGELPPAGETRLLGVATDR
;
A
#
# COMPACT_ATOMS: atom_id res chain seq x y z
N MET A 1 -35.94 -30.84 7.86
CA MET A 1 -36.31 -29.69 8.74
C MET A 1 -35.80 -28.39 8.11
N PRO A 2 -36.63 -27.34 7.98
CA PRO A 2 -36.17 -26.06 7.46
C PRO A 2 -35.14 -25.45 8.42
N ARG A 3 -33.96 -25.07 7.90
CA ARG A 3 -32.91 -24.40 8.70
C ARG A 3 -33.51 -23.12 9.29
N ARG A 4 -33.71 -23.08 10.61
CA ARG A 4 -34.19 -21.88 11.33
C ARG A 4 -33.22 -20.74 11.05
N ARG A 5 -33.68 -19.69 10.36
CA ARG A 5 -32.87 -18.48 10.18
C ARG A 5 -32.90 -17.66 11.46
N THR A 6 -31.74 -17.09 11.79
CA THR A 6 -31.58 -16.21 12.95
C THR A 6 -31.37 -14.77 12.50
N CYS A 7 -31.85 -13.82 13.31
CA CYS A 7 -31.57 -12.39 13.13
C CYS A 7 -30.06 -12.16 13.04
N LEU A 8 -29.60 -11.45 11.99
CA LEU A 8 -28.18 -11.18 11.82
C LEU A 8 -27.58 -10.36 12.99
N ALA A 9 -28.40 -9.58 13.70
CA ALA A 9 -27.97 -8.67 14.76
C ALA A 9 -27.90 -9.34 16.14
N CYS A 10 -29.01 -9.93 16.58
CA CYS A 10 -29.16 -10.47 17.94
C CYS A 10 -29.23 -12.00 18.00
N LYS A 11 -29.13 -12.68 16.85
CA LYS A 11 -29.18 -14.15 16.72
C LYS A 11 -30.51 -14.80 17.15
N ARG A 12 -31.53 -14.03 17.51
CA ARG A 12 -32.88 -14.57 17.82
C ARG A 12 -33.47 -15.30 16.59
N PRO A 13 -34.13 -16.46 16.78
CA PRO A 13 -34.85 -17.14 15.70
C PRO A 13 -35.86 -16.22 15.03
N LEU A 14 -35.97 -16.31 13.70
CA LEU A 14 -36.95 -15.58 12.90
C LEU A 14 -38.08 -16.52 12.50
N ALA A 15 -39.32 -16.04 12.65
CA ALA A 15 -40.45 -16.68 12.01
C ALA A 15 -40.34 -16.50 10.50
N HIS A 16 -40.58 -17.58 9.77
CA HIS A 16 -40.64 -17.55 8.31
C HIS A 16 -42.08 -17.28 7.89
N PRO A 17 -42.34 -16.26 7.06
CA PRO A 17 -43.65 -16.14 6.44
C PRO A 17 -43.78 -17.24 5.38
N ASP A 18 -44.99 -17.80 5.24
CA ASP A 18 -45.29 -18.84 4.25
C ASP A 18 -45.20 -18.32 2.81
N THR A 19 -45.29 -16.99 2.64
CA THR A 19 -45.11 -16.28 1.36
C THR A 19 -44.21 -15.06 1.51
N GLY A 20 -43.53 -14.68 0.43
CA GLY A 20 -42.70 -13.46 0.37
C GLY A 20 -41.23 -13.62 0.79
N ARG A 21 -40.50 -12.49 0.84
CA ARG A 21 -39.06 -12.48 1.12
C ARG A 21 -38.79 -12.77 2.61
N PRO A 22 -37.96 -13.77 2.94
CA PRO A 22 -37.59 -14.06 4.32
C PRO A 22 -36.98 -12.84 5.02
N ARG A 23 -37.39 -12.61 6.27
CA ARG A 23 -36.82 -11.53 7.09
C ARG A 23 -35.37 -11.81 7.43
N THR A 24 -34.56 -10.76 7.46
CA THR A 24 -33.14 -10.82 7.86
C THR A 24 -32.92 -10.34 9.30
N TYR A 25 -33.86 -9.56 9.83
CA TYR A 25 -33.79 -8.91 11.13
C TYR A 25 -35.11 -9.09 11.89
N CYS A 26 -35.05 -9.26 13.21
CA CYS A 26 -36.26 -9.41 14.03
C CYS A 26 -36.98 -8.09 14.30
N SER A 27 -36.30 -6.95 14.13
CA SER A 27 -36.86 -5.61 14.39
C SER A 27 -36.13 -4.53 13.58
N LEU A 28 -36.76 -3.36 13.46
CA LEU A 28 -36.12 -2.14 12.93
C LEU A 28 -34.90 -1.75 13.77
N SER A 29 -34.98 -1.87 15.09
CA SER A 29 -33.85 -1.60 16.00
C SER A 29 -32.66 -2.53 15.72
N CYS A 30 -32.89 -3.81 15.43
CA CYS A 30 -31.81 -4.74 15.04
C CYS A 30 -31.19 -4.38 13.68
N ARG A 31 -32.01 -3.95 12.71
CA ARG A 31 -31.51 -3.43 11.42
C ARG A 31 -30.65 -2.19 11.62
N GLN A 32 -31.13 -1.22 12.40
CA GLN A 32 -30.42 0.02 12.71
C GLN A 32 -29.11 -0.24 13.47
N ARG A 33 -29.11 -1.17 14.45
CA ARG A 33 -27.90 -1.57 15.19
C ARG A 33 -26.82 -2.11 14.26
N LEU A 34 -27.15 -3.03 13.36
CA LEU A 34 -26.18 -3.56 12.39
C LEU A 34 -25.73 -2.51 11.37
N TYR A 35 -26.64 -1.63 10.94
CA TYR A 35 -26.27 -0.51 10.09
C TYR A 35 -25.24 0.40 10.77
N ARG A 36 -25.50 0.84 12.03
CA ARG A 36 -24.57 1.65 12.82
C ARG A 36 -23.23 0.94 13.03
N LYS A 37 -23.23 -0.37 13.32
CA LYS A 37 -22.01 -1.18 13.45
C LYS A 37 -21.19 -1.16 12.15
N ARG A 38 -21.83 -1.42 11.00
CA ARG A 38 -21.17 -1.39 9.69
C ARG A 38 -20.62 0.00 9.35
N ARG A 39 -21.41 1.06 9.55
CA ARG A 39 -20.97 2.45 9.34
C ARG A 39 -19.77 2.80 10.21
N LYS A 40 -19.79 2.47 11.50
CA LYS A 40 -18.66 2.71 12.41
C LYS A 40 -17.41 1.94 12.00
N GLN A 41 -17.56 0.72 11.50
CA GLN A 41 -16.45 -0.06 10.97
C GLN A 41 -15.87 0.59 9.70
N GLN A 42 -16.73 0.95 8.75
CA GLN A 42 -16.33 1.64 7.52
C GLN A 42 -15.60 2.96 7.83
N GLN A 43 -16.10 3.78 8.75
CA GLN A 43 -15.45 5.02 9.18
C GLN A 43 -14.07 4.78 9.82
N ARG A 44 -13.89 3.69 10.58
CA ARG A 44 -12.59 3.32 11.15
C ARG A 44 -11.62 2.87 10.08
N GLU A 45 -12.09 2.10 9.11
CA GLU A 45 -11.29 1.64 7.96
C GLU A 45 -10.86 2.83 7.10
N GLU A 46 -11.77 3.78 6.83
CA GLU A 46 -11.52 5.02 6.11
C GLU A 46 -10.54 5.94 6.86
N ALA A 47 -10.76 6.18 8.16
CA ALA A 47 -9.82 6.95 8.98
C ALA A 47 -8.43 6.29 9.06
N SER A 48 -8.38 4.95 9.13
CA SER A 48 -7.11 4.22 9.10
C SER A 48 -6.40 4.31 7.75
N LEU A 49 -7.15 4.45 6.66
CA LEU A 49 -6.60 4.62 5.32
C LEU A 49 -6.06 6.04 5.13
N LEU A 50 -6.83 7.06 5.53
CA LEU A 50 -6.40 8.46 5.53
C LEU A 50 -5.16 8.68 6.41
N ALA A 51 -5.08 8.02 7.56
CA ALA A 51 -3.92 8.09 8.44
C ALA A 51 -2.63 7.49 7.83
N GLN A 52 -2.71 6.81 6.68
CA GLN A 52 -1.59 6.20 5.97
C GLN A 52 -1.36 6.83 4.59
N LEU A 53 -2.03 7.95 4.29
CA LEU A 53 -1.70 8.79 3.14
C LEU A 53 -0.48 9.64 3.53
N TRP A 54 0.68 9.01 3.44
CA TRP A 54 1.96 9.61 3.82
C TRP A 54 2.70 10.03 2.57
N ALA A 55 3.02 11.32 2.46
CA ALA A 55 3.95 11.79 1.46
C ALA A 55 5.38 11.43 1.89
N THR A 56 6.20 11.01 0.93
CA THR A 56 7.65 10.91 1.14
C THR A 56 8.18 12.28 1.58
N PRO A 57 8.96 12.37 2.68
CA PRO A 57 9.45 13.66 3.16
C PRO A 57 10.26 14.39 2.10
N VAL A 58 10.12 15.72 2.00
CA VAL A 58 10.80 16.55 0.99
C VAL A 58 12.30 16.27 0.88
N ALA A 59 13.00 16.17 2.02
CA ALA A 59 14.44 15.86 2.02
C ALA A 59 14.75 14.48 1.42
N LEU A 60 13.93 13.47 1.73
CA LEU A 60 14.10 12.13 1.17
C LEU A 60 13.71 12.09 -0.32
N ARG A 61 12.70 12.85 -0.74
CA ARG A 61 12.33 12.98 -2.17
C ARG A 61 13.51 13.46 -3.00
N ALA A 62 14.22 14.49 -2.54
CA ALA A 62 15.39 15.02 -3.24
C ALA A 62 16.49 13.98 -3.41
N LEU A 63 16.78 13.20 -2.36
CA LEU A 63 17.77 12.12 -2.40
C LEU A 63 17.34 11.00 -3.36
N VAL A 64 16.06 10.62 -3.35
CA VAL A 64 15.50 9.61 -4.25
C VAL A 64 15.60 10.06 -5.71
N TRP A 65 15.22 11.30 -6.03
CA TRP A 65 15.35 11.82 -7.39
C TRP A 65 16.78 11.90 -7.87
N ALA A 66 17.73 12.26 -6.99
CA ALA A 66 19.15 12.27 -7.34
C ALA A 66 19.67 10.85 -7.64
N ALA A 67 19.24 9.84 -6.87
CA ALA A 67 19.67 8.46 -7.03
C ALA A 67 18.96 7.71 -8.17
N PHE A 68 17.71 8.09 -8.47
CA PHE A 68 16.82 7.41 -9.43
C PHE A 68 16.09 8.43 -10.32
N PRO A 69 16.81 9.16 -11.18
CA PRO A 69 16.23 10.20 -12.02
C PRO A 69 15.26 9.65 -13.08
N HIS A 70 15.27 8.34 -13.33
CA HIS A 70 14.41 7.65 -14.30
C HIS A 70 13.08 7.16 -13.73
N ILE A 71 12.72 7.52 -12.48
CA ILE A 71 11.39 7.26 -11.93
C ILE A 71 10.35 8.10 -12.69
N THR A 72 9.36 7.43 -13.28
CA THR A 72 8.30 8.05 -14.09
C THR A 72 6.89 7.83 -13.54
N LEU A 73 6.71 6.81 -12.68
CA LEU A 73 5.41 6.40 -12.15
C LEU A 73 5.44 6.27 -10.62
N ASP A 74 4.47 6.87 -9.93
CA ASP A 74 4.20 6.62 -8.52
C ASP A 74 3.03 5.63 -8.38
N VAL A 75 3.29 4.40 -7.93
CA VAL A 75 2.26 3.35 -7.92
C VAL A 75 1.34 3.39 -6.71
N ALA A 76 1.58 4.29 -5.74
CA ALA A 76 0.77 4.33 -4.53
C ALA A 76 0.76 5.72 -3.89
N ALA A 77 0.07 6.65 -4.54
CA ALA A 77 -0.03 8.02 -4.06
C ALA A 77 -1.43 8.59 -4.21
N THR A 78 -1.64 9.76 -3.64
CA THR A 78 -2.70 10.69 -4.04
C THR A 78 -2.09 11.81 -4.86
N ARG A 79 -2.92 12.65 -5.49
CA ARG A 79 -2.47 13.83 -6.22
C ARG A 79 -1.53 14.71 -5.40
N ASP A 80 -1.81 14.87 -4.11
CA ASP A 80 -1.04 15.72 -3.20
C ASP A 80 0.24 15.06 -2.66
N THR A 81 0.30 13.72 -2.68
CA THR A 81 1.43 12.97 -2.08
C THR A 81 2.36 12.37 -3.12
N ALA A 82 1.98 12.41 -4.41
CA ALA A 82 2.71 11.78 -5.50
C ALA A 82 4.14 12.33 -5.65
N LEU A 83 5.05 11.39 -5.93
CA LEU A 83 6.42 11.70 -6.30
C LEU A 83 6.51 12.24 -7.74
N THR A 84 5.66 11.75 -8.64
CA THR A 84 5.63 12.09 -10.08
C THR A 84 4.24 12.55 -10.52
N GLU A 85 4.14 13.22 -11.66
CA GLU A 85 2.85 13.64 -12.24
C GLU A 85 1.95 12.46 -12.59
N LEU A 86 2.55 11.36 -13.08
CA LEU A 86 1.85 10.11 -13.32
C LEU A 86 1.84 9.28 -12.03
N PHE A 87 0.65 9.00 -11.52
CA PHE A 87 0.47 8.22 -10.29
C PHE A 87 -0.76 7.32 -10.33
N ILE A 88 -0.78 6.28 -9.50
CA ILE A 88 -1.93 5.40 -9.27
C ILE A 88 -2.41 5.63 -7.84
N GLY A 89 -3.72 5.89 -7.68
CA GLY A 89 -4.22 6.47 -6.44
C GLY A 89 -5.73 6.59 -6.32
N PRO A 90 -6.30 6.54 -5.10
CA PRO A 90 -7.76 6.55 -4.91
C PRO A 90 -8.46 7.80 -5.46
N ASP A 91 -7.75 8.92 -5.59
CA ASP A 91 -8.21 10.20 -6.13
C ASP A 91 -7.85 10.41 -7.62
N GLN A 92 -7.41 9.35 -8.32
CA GLN A 92 -7.22 9.40 -9.77
C GLN A 92 -8.52 9.69 -10.51
N THR A 93 -8.39 10.50 -11.55
CA THR A 93 -9.52 10.84 -12.42
C THR A 93 -9.94 9.63 -13.24
N ASP A 94 -8.97 8.87 -13.77
CA ASP A 94 -9.22 7.60 -14.45
C ASP A 94 -9.59 6.51 -13.42
N PRO A 95 -10.81 5.95 -13.45
CA PRO A 95 -11.21 4.89 -12.53
C PRO A 95 -10.33 3.65 -12.56
N ARG A 96 -9.69 3.34 -13.70
CA ARG A 96 -8.80 2.18 -13.85
C ARG A 96 -7.53 2.34 -13.01
N LEU A 97 -7.08 3.59 -12.83
CA LEU A 97 -5.88 3.95 -12.08
C LEU A 97 -6.15 4.26 -10.61
N ARG A 98 -7.32 3.87 -10.09
CA ARG A 98 -7.65 4.06 -8.66
C ARG A 98 -7.12 2.97 -7.74
N ASP A 99 -6.74 1.82 -8.30
CA ASP A 99 -6.23 0.69 -7.54
C ASP A 99 -5.01 0.09 -8.23
N ALA A 100 -3.83 0.31 -7.64
CA ALA A 100 -2.58 -0.24 -8.14
C ALA A 100 -2.50 -1.75 -8.08
N LEU A 101 -3.35 -2.42 -7.30
CA LEU A 101 -3.44 -3.87 -7.23
C LEU A 101 -4.50 -4.46 -8.17
N ASN A 102 -5.15 -3.62 -8.99
CA ASN A 102 -6.00 -4.09 -10.07
C ASN A 102 -5.15 -4.95 -11.04
N PRO A 103 -5.57 -6.19 -11.38
CA PRO A 103 -4.84 -7.05 -12.30
C PRO A 103 -4.74 -6.48 -13.73
N GLU A 104 -5.62 -5.57 -14.12
CA GLU A 104 -5.59 -4.93 -15.45
C GLU A 104 -4.62 -3.74 -15.54
N VAL A 105 -4.05 -3.32 -14.41
CA VAL A 105 -3.11 -2.19 -14.36
C VAL A 105 -1.69 -2.70 -14.42
N ASP A 106 -1.03 -2.58 -15.58
CA ASP A 106 0.38 -2.89 -15.72
C ASP A 106 1.25 -1.69 -15.32
N TRP A 107 2.07 -1.85 -14.28
CA TRP A 107 2.96 -0.79 -13.80
C TRP A 107 4.09 -0.49 -14.80
N ALA A 108 4.62 -1.51 -15.48
CA ALA A 108 5.73 -1.34 -16.41
C ALA A 108 5.29 -0.64 -17.69
N GLU A 109 4.11 -0.98 -18.20
CA GLU A 109 3.52 -0.28 -19.36
C GLU A 109 3.31 1.21 -19.04
N LEU A 110 2.75 1.52 -17.87
CA LEU A 110 2.53 2.90 -17.43
C LEU A 110 3.84 3.66 -17.18
N ALA A 111 4.88 3.00 -16.69
CA ALA A 111 6.19 3.61 -16.50
C ALA A 111 6.89 3.96 -17.83
N ALA A 112 6.44 3.41 -18.97
CA ALA A 112 6.87 3.75 -20.33
C ALA A 112 8.41 3.74 -20.51
N GLY A 113 9.08 2.71 -19.98
CA GLY A 113 10.54 2.56 -20.04
C GLY A 113 11.31 3.23 -18.88
N GLY A 114 10.61 3.95 -17.99
CA GLY A 114 11.15 4.41 -16.72
C GLY A 114 10.93 3.43 -15.56
N ALA A 115 11.15 3.91 -14.35
CA ALA A 115 11.01 3.13 -13.11
C ALA A 115 9.75 3.48 -12.31
N CYS A 116 9.32 2.53 -11.48
CA CYS A 116 8.20 2.71 -10.56
C CYS A 116 8.69 3.11 -9.17
N TRP A 117 8.11 4.17 -8.58
CA TRP A 117 8.20 4.49 -7.16
C TRP A 117 7.02 3.90 -6.39
N MET A 118 7.29 3.35 -5.20
CA MET A 118 6.30 2.71 -4.33
C MET A 118 6.45 3.13 -2.86
N ASN A 119 5.62 4.05 -2.40
CA ASN A 119 5.41 4.31 -0.96
C ASN A 119 4.01 3.82 -0.51
N CYS A 120 3.78 2.52 -0.63
CA CYS A 120 2.45 1.93 -0.43
C CYS A 120 2.00 1.92 1.05
N PRO A 121 0.69 1.77 1.34
CA PRO A 121 0.19 1.64 2.71
C PRO A 121 0.79 0.43 3.44
N TYR A 122 1.29 0.62 4.67
CA TYR A 122 1.96 -0.42 5.47
C TYR A 122 0.99 -1.36 6.19
N ARG A 123 -0.13 -1.71 5.55
CA ARG A 123 -1.12 -2.63 6.10
C ARG A 123 -0.74 -4.07 5.84
N ARG A 124 -0.98 -4.94 6.83
CA ARG A 124 -0.68 -6.38 6.75
C ARG A 124 -1.34 -7.08 5.55
N ASP A 125 -2.51 -6.62 5.13
CA ASP A 125 -3.27 -7.18 4.00
C ASP A 125 -2.91 -6.57 2.63
N LEU A 126 -2.25 -5.41 2.60
CA LEU A 126 -1.89 -4.71 1.36
C LEU A 126 -0.40 -4.83 1.05
N LEU A 127 0.48 -4.62 2.03
CA LEU A 127 1.93 -4.59 1.82
C LEU A 127 2.44 -5.86 1.09
N PRO A 128 2.10 -7.10 1.49
CA PRO A 128 2.55 -8.28 0.75
C PRO A 128 2.06 -8.34 -0.71
N ARG A 129 0.90 -7.76 -1.02
CA ARG A 129 0.35 -7.74 -2.39
C ARG A 129 1.08 -6.73 -3.26
N PHE A 130 1.39 -5.55 -2.70
CA PHE A 130 2.23 -4.55 -3.36
C PHE A 130 3.62 -5.10 -3.63
N LEU A 131 4.25 -5.73 -2.64
CA LEU A 131 5.58 -6.34 -2.77
C LEU A 131 5.61 -7.46 -3.83
N ALA A 132 4.59 -8.32 -3.85
CA ALA A 132 4.47 -9.35 -4.87
C ALA A 132 4.36 -8.75 -6.28
N LYS A 133 3.57 -7.68 -6.44
CA LYS A 133 3.44 -6.99 -7.72
C LYS A 133 4.73 -6.26 -8.11
N ALA A 134 5.41 -5.60 -7.18
CA ALA A 134 6.72 -4.98 -7.40
C ALA A 134 7.73 -5.98 -7.95
N VAL A 135 7.83 -7.16 -7.33
CA VAL A 135 8.73 -8.22 -7.82
C VAL A 135 8.32 -8.73 -9.19
N ALA A 136 7.03 -8.88 -9.48
CA ALA A 136 6.57 -9.27 -10.82
C ALA A 136 6.92 -8.20 -11.88
N THR A 137 6.76 -6.92 -11.56
CA THR A 137 7.08 -5.77 -12.44
C THR A 137 8.56 -5.73 -12.83
N THR A 138 9.45 -6.29 -12.02
CA THR A 138 10.89 -6.34 -12.32
C THR A 138 11.25 -7.12 -13.57
N ALA A 139 10.34 -7.91 -14.14
CA ALA A 139 10.56 -8.51 -15.46
C ALA A 139 10.74 -7.45 -16.57
N HIS A 140 10.30 -6.21 -16.35
CA HIS A 140 10.21 -5.18 -17.38
C HIS A 140 10.82 -3.82 -16.98
N CYS A 141 10.79 -3.43 -15.71
CA CYS A 141 11.40 -2.17 -15.26
C CYS A 141 11.83 -2.20 -13.79
N ASP A 142 12.60 -1.20 -13.37
CA ASP A 142 12.99 -1.05 -11.97
C ASP A 142 11.77 -0.68 -11.10
N VAL A 143 11.77 -1.19 -9.86
CA VAL A 143 10.86 -0.72 -8.81
C VAL A 143 11.69 -0.24 -7.63
N ILE A 144 11.41 0.97 -7.16
CA ILE A 144 12.03 1.57 -5.97
C ILE A 144 10.91 1.79 -4.96
N GLY A 145 11.08 1.32 -3.73
CA GLY A 145 10.06 1.48 -2.70
C GLY A 145 10.61 1.90 -1.36
N LEU A 146 9.77 2.60 -0.61
CA LEU A 146 9.99 2.95 0.78
C LEU A 146 9.05 2.10 1.64
N ILE A 147 9.62 1.13 2.36
CA ILE A 147 8.83 0.13 3.10
C ILE A 147 9.36 -0.02 4.54
N PRO A 148 8.59 -0.62 5.46
CA PRO A 148 9.07 -0.93 6.80
C PRO A 148 10.35 -1.76 6.77
N CYS A 149 11.41 -1.35 7.47
CA CYS A 149 12.64 -2.14 7.58
C CYS A 149 12.42 -3.29 8.57
N LYS A 150 12.24 -4.50 8.04
CA LYS A 150 11.96 -5.71 8.84
C LYS A 150 12.71 -6.94 8.32
N PRO A 151 14.05 -6.98 8.42
CA PRO A 151 14.87 -8.01 7.76
C PRO A 151 14.56 -9.46 8.12
N THR A 152 13.95 -9.68 9.28
CA THR A 152 13.62 -11.00 9.83
C THR A 152 12.19 -11.47 9.51
N GLU A 153 11.33 -10.61 8.96
CA GLU A 153 9.95 -10.98 8.64
C GLU A 153 9.88 -11.86 7.40
N ARG A 154 8.92 -12.80 7.38
CA ARG A 154 8.77 -13.73 6.25
C ARG A 154 8.59 -13.01 4.91
N TRP A 155 7.75 -11.97 4.88
CA TRP A 155 7.49 -11.22 3.65
C TRP A 155 8.74 -10.45 3.19
N TRP A 156 9.59 -10.01 4.12
CA TRP A 156 10.84 -9.33 3.77
C TRP A 156 11.81 -10.33 3.15
N ILE A 157 11.96 -11.48 3.80
CA ILE A 157 12.78 -12.57 3.30
C ILE A 157 12.34 -12.94 1.88
N THR A 158 11.05 -13.19 1.66
CA THR A 158 10.53 -13.60 0.34
C THR A 158 10.67 -12.50 -0.71
N TRP A 159 10.21 -11.28 -0.42
CA TRP A 159 10.02 -10.26 -1.46
C TRP A 159 11.14 -9.24 -1.56
N VAL A 160 12.05 -9.17 -0.59
CA VAL A 160 13.21 -8.28 -0.62
C VAL A 160 14.48 -9.11 -0.79
N ARG A 161 14.80 -9.97 0.18
CA ARG A 161 16.05 -10.72 0.19
C ARG A 161 16.11 -11.76 -0.93
N ASP A 162 15.19 -12.71 -0.94
CA ASP A 162 15.18 -13.83 -1.88
C ASP A 162 14.79 -13.36 -3.30
N ALA A 163 14.13 -12.20 -3.42
CA ALA A 163 13.80 -11.57 -4.69
C ALA A 163 14.99 -10.87 -5.37
N GLY A 164 16.14 -10.75 -4.70
CA GLY A 164 17.33 -10.11 -5.25
C GLY A 164 17.38 -8.59 -5.11
N ALA A 165 16.59 -8.01 -4.19
CA ALA A 165 16.55 -6.57 -4.01
C ALA A 165 17.82 -6.05 -3.31
N ARG A 166 18.18 -4.81 -3.65
CA ARG A 166 19.15 -4.00 -2.91
C ARG A 166 18.40 -3.11 -1.93
N TRP A 167 18.92 -2.89 -0.73
CA TRP A 167 18.23 -2.01 0.22
C TRP A 167 19.18 -1.26 1.14
N GLU A 168 18.73 -0.10 1.60
CA GLU A 168 19.41 0.74 2.58
C GLU A 168 18.42 1.07 3.69
N ALA A 169 18.74 0.75 4.95
CA ALA A 169 17.95 1.22 6.08
C ALA A 169 18.13 2.74 6.21
N ILE A 170 17.01 3.48 6.25
CA ILE A 170 17.06 4.92 6.46
C ILE A 170 17.33 5.18 7.95
N PRO A 171 18.41 5.89 8.32
CA PRO A 171 18.72 6.17 9.72
C PRO A 171 17.61 6.94 10.43
N GLY A 172 17.30 6.56 11.66
CA GLY A 172 16.29 7.20 12.48
C GLY A 172 14.85 6.80 12.11
N ARG A 173 13.88 7.63 12.55
CA ARG A 173 12.46 7.44 12.21
C ARG A 173 12.05 8.52 11.21
N VAL A 174 11.69 8.10 10.01
CA VAL A 174 11.17 9.00 8.99
C VAL A 174 9.88 9.67 9.50
N ALA A 175 9.86 10.99 9.52
CA ALA A 175 8.66 11.80 9.71
C ALA A 175 8.03 12.06 8.35
N PHE A 176 6.99 11.31 8.02
CA PHE A 176 6.29 11.45 6.75
C PHE A 176 5.51 12.76 6.71
N ASP A 177 5.43 13.40 5.56
CA ASP A 177 4.66 14.64 5.40
C ASP A 177 3.16 14.30 5.24
N HIS A 178 2.30 15.15 5.82
CA HIS A 178 0.86 15.11 5.54
C HIS A 178 0.58 15.70 4.15
N PRO A 179 -0.58 15.39 3.54
CA PRO A 179 -0.96 15.96 2.23
C PRO A 179 -0.96 17.50 2.18
N ASP A 180 -1.14 18.18 3.32
CA ASP A 180 -1.06 19.63 3.44
C ASP A 180 0.37 20.18 3.61
N GLY A 181 1.38 19.32 3.51
CA GLY A 181 2.80 19.66 3.66
C GLY A 181 3.25 19.84 5.11
N THR A 182 2.39 19.62 6.10
CA THR A 182 2.81 19.66 7.50
C THR A 182 3.58 18.39 7.88
N PRO A 183 4.64 18.49 8.73
CA PRO A 183 5.35 17.30 9.18
C PRO A 183 4.41 16.39 9.96
N GLY A 184 4.26 15.16 9.48
CA GLY A 184 3.51 14.13 10.19
C GLY A 184 4.31 13.52 11.33
N ARG A 185 3.67 12.62 12.06
CA ARG A 185 4.35 11.90 13.15
C ARG A 185 5.38 10.96 12.55
N SER A 186 6.56 10.89 13.20
CA SER A 186 7.57 9.87 12.91
C SER A 186 6.93 8.49 12.84
N ALA A 187 7.29 7.72 11.81
CA ALA A 187 6.79 6.37 11.68
C ALA A 187 7.11 5.55 12.94
N PRO A 188 6.18 4.69 13.38
CA PRO A 188 6.38 3.86 14.57
C PRO A 188 7.49 2.81 14.37
N MET A 189 8.11 2.74 13.19
CA MET A 189 9.11 1.78 12.77
C MET A 189 10.20 2.43 11.93
N GLY A 190 11.38 1.80 11.88
CA GLY A 190 12.40 2.11 10.87
C GLY A 190 11.88 1.73 9.48
N VAL A 191 12.36 2.44 8.47
CA VAL A 191 12.02 2.20 7.06
C VAL A 191 13.31 1.94 6.28
N ALA A 192 13.15 1.27 5.14
CA ALA A 192 14.24 1.03 4.21
C ALA A 192 13.82 1.52 2.83
N LEU A 193 14.79 2.11 2.14
CA LEU A 193 14.72 2.28 0.70
C LEU A 193 15.13 0.95 0.06
N VAL A 194 14.28 0.42 -0.79
CA VAL A 194 14.47 -0.86 -1.45
C VAL A 194 14.43 -0.65 -2.95
N HIS A 195 15.41 -1.17 -3.65
CA HIS A 195 15.49 -1.18 -5.09
C HIS A 195 15.43 -2.62 -5.59
N TRP A 196 14.34 -2.95 -6.27
CA TRP A 196 14.21 -4.15 -7.09
C TRP A 196 14.62 -3.82 -8.53
N PRO A 197 15.85 -4.21 -8.95
CA PRO A 197 16.32 -3.91 -10.29
C PRO A 197 15.54 -4.71 -11.34
N ALA A 198 15.38 -4.14 -12.54
CA ALA A 198 14.87 -4.83 -13.70
C ALA A 198 15.75 -6.06 -13.99
N ARG A 199 15.12 -7.21 -14.20
CA ARG A 199 15.78 -8.50 -14.48
C ARG A 199 16.18 -8.63 -15.96
N ILE A 200 16.44 -7.51 -16.62
CA ILE A 200 16.88 -7.45 -18.00
C ILE A 200 18.40 -7.67 -17.99
N GLY A 201 18.84 -8.92 -17.77
CA GLY A 201 20.26 -9.30 -17.73
C GLY A 201 20.69 -10.00 -16.44
N GLU A 202 22.01 -10.00 -16.16
CA GLU A 202 22.60 -10.59 -14.96
C GLU A 202 22.16 -9.84 -13.70
N LEU A 203 21.66 -10.58 -12.70
CA LEU A 203 21.23 -10.00 -11.43
C LEU A 203 22.46 -9.62 -10.59
N PRO A 204 22.57 -8.38 -10.08
CA PRO A 204 23.58 -8.05 -9.10
C PRO A 204 23.33 -8.83 -7.79
N PRO A 205 24.36 -9.03 -6.95
CA PRO A 205 24.20 -9.70 -5.67
C PRO A 205 23.17 -8.96 -4.79
N ALA A 206 22.24 -9.74 -4.22
CA ALA A 206 21.24 -9.26 -3.27
C ALA A 206 21.91 -8.79 -1.98
N GLY A 207 21.33 -7.80 -1.29
CA GLY A 207 21.81 -7.43 0.03
C GLY A 207 21.59 -5.98 0.42
N GLU A 208 22.06 -5.67 1.63
CA GLU A 208 22.17 -4.30 2.10
C GLU A 208 23.27 -3.58 1.32
N THR A 209 22.90 -2.51 0.64
CA THR A 209 23.79 -1.73 -0.24
C THR A 209 23.44 -0.27 -0.08
N ARG A 210 24.44 0.61 -0.05
CA ARG A 210 24.21 2.06 -0.04
C ARG A 210 23.56 2.49 -1.35
N LEU A 211 22.32 2.95 -1.30
CA LEU A 211 21.53 3.36 -2.45
C LEU A 211 21.55 4.87 -2.66
N LEU A 212 21.51 5.65 -1.58
CA LEU A 212 21.41 7.11 -1.66
C LEU A 212 22.77 7.82 -1.80
N GLY A 213 23.89 7.09 -1.74
CA GLY A 213 25.24 7.65 -1.93
C GLY A 213 25.66 8.74 -0.93
N VAL A 214 24.81 9.12 0.03
CA VAL A 214 25.08 10.19 0.98
C VAL A 214 26.12 9.73 1.99
N ALA A 215 27.22 10.47 2.12
CA ALA A 215 28.19 10.28 3.19
C ALA A 215 27.48 10.43 4.55
N THR A 216 27.50 9.37 5.34
CA THR A 216 27.05 9.40 6.73
C THR A 216 28.20 10.00 7.52
N ASP A 217 28.21 11.31 7.67
CA ASP A 217 29.01 11.93 8.73
C ASP A 217 28.45 11.40 10.05
N ARG A 218 29.29 10.64 10.75
CA ARG A 218 29.00 10.07 12.07
C ARG A 218 29.09 11.14 13.15
#